data_AF-E9RJA5-F1
#
_entry.id   AF-E9RJA5-F1
#
_cell.length_a   1.000
_cell.length_b   1.000
_cell.length_c   1.000
_cell.angle_alpha   90.00
_cell.angle_beta   90.00
_cell.angle_gamma   90.00
#
_symmetry.space_group_name_H-M   'P 1'
#
loop_
_entity.id
_entity.type
_entity.pdbx_description
1 polymer ?
#
loop_
_entity_poly.entity_id
_entity_poly.type
_entity_poly.pdbx_seq_one_letter_code
_entity_poly.pdbx_strand_id
1 'polypeptide(L)'
;MFGYIYKVTNMVNDKIYIGKKHSAVFLNDYYGSGLLINRAIDKYGLENFKLEMIDTADSLEELNEKEKFYIKKYDSFYKTSRGYNIASGGDGGNLIAGWSEERYNKYIELKRINNTGEKNPNYGNGEKISGDKNPSKRKDVRKKLKVLLSGVNNPMYGRRRDLHPLYGKRHSEETINKISEALSGENNPNYGKHHSEETKRKISEGNKGKVVSEETRRKMSESKKSLSVEARKNISEAAKKRRYKLICGICEKEFEGKIHNVTKCPECRLIKPKSKFKMPNREYHCKCKTCGSDFIGRSSRSFYCSDKCRKRK
;
A
#
# COMPACT_ATOMS: atom_id res chain seq x y z
N MET A 1 -31.38 -18.61 -22.63
CA MET A 1 -30.01 -19.17 -22.65
C MET A 1 -29.12 -18.50 -21.62
N PHE A 2 -28.91 -19.18 -20.50
CA PHE A 2 -27.94 -18.84 -19.45
C PHE A 2 -26.52 -19.24 -19.85
N GLY A 3 -26.37 -20.38 -20.53
CA GLY A 3 -25.08 -20.83 -21.07
C GLY A 3 -25.24 -21.93 -22.10
N TYR A 4 -24.12 -22.40 -22.63
CA TYR A 4 -24.09 -23.50 -23.60
C TYR A 4 -22.97 -24.50 -23.30
N ILE A 5 -23.18 -25.72 -23.78
CA ILE A 5 -22.18 -26.79 -23.83
C ILE A 5 -21.65 -26.85 -25.26
N TYR A 6 -20.33 -26.94 -25.37
CA TYR A 6 -19.63 -27.08 -26.65
C TYR A 6 -18.72 -28.30 -26.62
N LYS A 7 -18.50 -28.86 -27.80
CA LYS A 7 -17.61 -29.97 -28.07
C LYS A 7 -16.49 -29.49 -28.97
N VAL A 8 -15.27 -29.82 -28.59
CA VAL A 8 -14.08 -29.60 -29.42
C VAL A 8 -13.51 -30.96 -29.79
N THR A 9 -13.37 -31.21 -31.10
CA THR A 9 -12.79 -32.45 -31.63
C THR A 9 -11.45 -32.14 -32.27
N ASN A 10 -10.40 -32.87 -31.86
CA ASN A 10 -9.11 -32.84 -32.53
C ASN A 10 -9.17 -33.74 -33.78
N MET A 11 -8.99 -33.15 -34.96
CA MET A 11 -9.08 -33.86 -36.24
C MET A 11 -7.85 -34.75 -36.55
N VAL A 12 -6.77 -34.65 -35.77
CA VAL A 12 -5.55 -35.44 -35.94
C VAL A 12 -5.62 -36.80 -35.23
N ASN A 13 -6.36 -36.88 -34.12
CA ASN A 13 -6.38 -38.06 -33.25
C ASN A 13 -7.77 -38.40 -32.70
N ASP A 14 -8.82 -37.73 -33.18
CA ASP A 14 -10.22 -37.88 -32.82
C ASP A 14 -10.55 -37.69 -31.33
N LYS A 15 -9.64 -37.11 -30.54
CA LYS A 15 -9.88 -36.86 -29.11
C LYS A 15 -10.85 -35.72 -28.91
N ILE A 16 -11.72 -35.88 -27.92
CA ILE A 16 -12.81 -34.94 -27.63
C ILE A 16 -12.54 -34.17 -26.35
N TYR A 17 -12.89 -32.88 -26.35
CA TYR A 17 -13.03 -32.04 -25.18
C TYR A 17 -14.47 -31.52 -25.08
N ILE A 18 -15.07 -31.65 -23.91
CA ILE A 18 -16.38 -31.09 -23.59
C ILE A 18 -16.18 -29.93 -22.62
N GLY A 19 -16.78 -28.79 -22.91
CA GLY A 19 -16.73 -27.63 -22.02
C GLY A 19 -18.07 -26.91 -21.95
N LYS A 20 -18.24 -26.11 -20.90
CA LYS A 20 -19.36 -25.20 -20.73
C LYS A 20 -18.91 -23.74 -20.81
N LYS A 21 -19.83 -22.85 -21.20
CA LYS A 21 -19.61 -21.41 -21.14
C LYS A 21 -20.87 -20.71 -20.65
N HIS A 22 -20.69 -19.85 -19.66
CA HIS A 22 -21.74 -18.98 -19.15
C HIS A 22 -21.82 -17.72 -20.03
N SER A 23 -22.52 -17.83 -21.16
CA SER A 23 -22.75 -16.75 -22.10
C SER A 23 -23.98 -17.04 -22.95
N ALA A 24 -24.74 -16.00 -23.27
CA ALA A 24 -25.89 -16.07 -24.16
C ALA A 24 -25.50 -16.05 -25.65
N VAL A 25 -24.22 -15.88 -26.00
CA VAL A 25 -23.74 -15.85 -27.39
C VAL A 25 -22.73 -16.97 -27.60
N PHE A 26 -22.96 -17.78 -28.63
CA PHE A 26 -22.02 -18.81 -29.03
C PHE A 26 -20.77 -18.17 -29.64
N LEU A 27 -19.60 -18.50 -29.09
CA LEU A 27 -18.32 -17.93 -29.51
C LEU A 27 -17.55 -18.97 -30.30
N ASN A 28 -17.46 -18.75 -31.62
CA ASN A 28 -16.83 -19.66 -32.58
C ASN A 28 -15.30 -19.72 -32.47
N ASP A 29 -14.70 -18.84 -31.69
CA ASP A 29 -13.24 -18.70 -31.50
C ASP A 29 -12.77 -19.22 -30.12
N TYR A 30 -13.66 -19.84 -29.34
CA TYR A 30 -13.36 -20.29 -27.98
C TYR A 30 -13.33 -21.82 -27.86
N TYR A 31 -12.13 -22.37 -27.73
CA TYR A 31 -11.87 -23.82 -27.70
C TYR A 31 -11.72 -24.40 -26.28
N GLY A 32 -11.87 -23.56 -25.26
CA GLY A 32 -11.88 -23.95 -23.85
C GLY A 32 -10.71 -23.42 -23.03
N SER A 33 -10.79 -23.64 -21.72
CA SER A 33 -9.78 -23.22 -20.74
C SER A 33 -9.04 -24.42 -20.11
N GLY A 34 -9.27 -25.63 -20.62
CA GLY A 34 -8.66 -26.84 -20.08
C GLY A 34 -7.16 -26.91 -20.38
N LEU A 35 -6.38 -27.36 -19.41
CA LEU A 35 -4.91 -27.48 -19.56
C LEU A 35 -4.52 -28.42 -20.71
N LEU A 36 -5.17 -29.59 -20.82
CA LEU A 36 -4.81 -30.59 -21.84
C LEU A 36 -5.25 -30.17 -23.24
N ILE A 37 -6.39 -29.50 -23.39
CA ILE A 37 -6.86 -29.02 -24.69
C ILE A 37 -5.95 -27.88 -25.19
N ASN A 38 -5.56 -26.94 -24.31
CA ASN A 38 -4.63 -25.88 -24.69
C ASN A 38 -3.26 -26.43 -25.12
N ARG A 39 -2.71 -27.40 -24.40
CA ARG A 39 -1.47 -28.10 -24.81
C ARG A 39 -1.63 -28.84 -26.14
N ALA A 40 -2.80 -29.37 -26.43
CA ALA A 40 -3.07 -30.04 -27.69
C ALA A 40 -3.16 -29.02 -28.84
N ILE A 41 -3.79 -27.88 -28.62
CA ILE A 41 -3.84 -26.76 -29.58
C ILE A 41 -2.42 -26.25 -29.87
N ASP A 42 -1.60 -26.04 -28.85
CA ASP A 42 -0.20 -25.63 -29.02
C ASP A 42 0.63 -26.65 -29.83
N LYS A 43 0.30 -27.94 -29.70
CA LYS A 43 1.04 -29.03 -30.36
C LYS A 43 0.59 -29.29 -31.79
N TYR A 44 -0.71 -29.26 -32.05
CA TYR A 44 -1.30 -29.67 -33.32
C TYR A 44 -1.74 -28.49 -34.19
N GLY A 45 -1.74 -27.27 -33.69
CA GLY A 45 -2.28 -26.10 -34.41
C GLY A 45 -3.79 -25.97 -34.22
N LEU A 46 -4.29 -24.73 -34.25
CA LEU A 46 -5.70 -24.41 -33.99
C LEU A 46 -6.62 -24.89 -35.13
N GLU A 47 -6.11 -24.86 -36.36
CA GLU A 47 -6.78 -25.29 -37.59
C GLU A 47 -7.21 -26.77 -37.56
N ASN A 48 -6.57 -27.56 -36.71
CA ASN A 48 -6.84 -28.99 -36.56
C ASN A 48 -7.90 -29.30 -35.50
N PHE A 49 -8.62 -28.28 -35.00
CA PHE A 49 -9.71 -28.45 -34.04
C PHE A 49 -11.04 -27.95 -34.59
N LYS A 50 -12.07 -28.80 -34.46
CA LYS A 50 -13.45 -28.47 -34.81
C LYS A 50 -14.24 -28.14 -33.55
N LEU A 51 -14.84 -26.94 -33.50
CA LEU A 51 -15.71 -26.49 -32.41
C LEU A 51 -17.18 -26.60 -32.82
N GLU A 52 -18.00 -27.23 -31.99
CA GLU A 52 -19.43 -27.42 -32.22
C GLU A 52 -20.23 -27.11 -30.95
N MET A 53 -21.32 -26.35 -31.04
CA MET A 53 -22.29 -26.22 -29.95
C MET A 53 -23.16 -27.48 -29.90
N ILE A 54 -23.29 -28.10 -28.73
CA ILE A 54 -24.04 -29.36 -28.59
C ILE A 54 -25.32 -29.22 -27.77
N ASP A 55 -25.39 -28.26 -26.85
CA ASP A 55 -26.57 -28.03 -26.01
C ASP A 55 -26.56 -26.63 -25.41
N THR A 56 -27.72 -26.16 -24.93
CA THR A 56 -27.92 -24.88 -24.26
C THR A 56 -28.60 -25.12 -22.91
N ALA A 57 -28.35 -24.27 -21.92
CA ALA A 57 -28.98 -24.36 -20.60
C ALA A 57 -29.56 -23.01 -20.20
N ASP A 58 -30.62 -23.02 -19.39
CA ASP A 58 -31.30 -21.83 -18.87
C ASP A 58 -31.00 -21.56 -17.39
N SER A 59 -30.29 -22.47 -16.71
CA SER A 59 -29.77 -22.27 -15.36
C SER A 59 -28.34 -22.78 -15.17
N LEU A 60 -27.69 -22.37 -14.08
CA LEU A 60 -26.34 -22.85 -13.72
C LEU A 60 -26.33 -24.33 -13.36
N GLU A 61 -27.38 -24.79 -12.69
CA GLU A 61 -27.54 -26.18 -12.27
C GLU A 61 -27.67 -27.08 -13.49
N GLU A 62 -28.57 -26.73 -14.41
CA GLU A 62 -28.76 -27.44 -15.67
C GLU A 62 -27.48 -27.46 -16.51
N LEU A 63 -26.76 -26.33 -16.60
CA LEU A 63 -25.48 -26.25 -17.31
C LEU A 63 -24.43 -27.20 -16.73
N ASN A 64 -24.37 -27.33 -15.40
CA ASN A 64 -23.43 -28.23 -14.73
C ASN A 64 -23.81 -29.70 -14.91
N GLU A 65 -25.10 -30.03 -14.88
CA GLU A 65 -25.60 -31.39 -15.11
C GLU A 65 -25.37 -31.82 -16.55
N LYS A 66 -25.68 -30.95 -17.52
CA LYS A 66 -25.41 -31.18 -18.95
C LYS A 66 -23.92 -31.38 -19.21
N GLU A 67 -23.04 -30.58 -18.61
CA GLU A 67 -21.58 -30.78 -18.73
C GLU A 67 -21.16 -32.20 -18.28
N LYS A 68 -21.61 -32.64 -17.10
CA LYS A 68 -21.32 -33.99 -16.59
C LYS A 68 -21.89 -35.08 -17.50
N PHE A 69 -23.12 -34.90 -17.95
CA PHE A 69 -23.80 -35.82 -18.85
C PHE A 69 -23.03 -35.99 -20.16
N TYR A 70 -22.63 -34.89 -20.80
CA TYR A 70 -21.91 -34.94 -22.07
C TYR A 70 -20.47 -35.44 -21.93
N ILE A 71 -19.77 -35.12 -20.84
CA ILE A 71 -18.44 -35.69 -20.57
C ILE A 71 -18.52 -37.22 -20.52
N LYS A 72 -19.54 -37.76 -19.84
CA LYS A 72 -19.79 -39.20 -19.75
C LYS A 72 -20.27 -39.79 -21.07
N LYS A 73 -21.19 -39.11 -21.77
CA LYS A 73 -21.75 -39.56 -23.06
C LYS A 73 -20.69 -39.70 -24.15
N TYR A 74 -19.72 -38.78 -24.20
CA TYR A 74 -18.65 -38.78 -25.20
C TYR A 74 -17.33 -39.40 -24.72
N ASP A 75 -17.28 -39.96 -23.50
CA ASP A 75 -16.07 -40.53 -22.89
C ASP A 75 -14.83 -39.61 -23.04
N SER A 76 -15.03 -38.31 -22.80
CA SER A 76 -14.00 -37.28 -23.04
C SER A 76 -12.90 -37.24 -21.96
N PHE A 77 -12.86 -38.23 -21.07
CA PHE A 77 -11.96 -38.26 -19.93
C PHE A 77 -10.52 -38.61 -20.36
N TYR A 78 -9.53 -37.87 -19.87
CA TYR A 78 -8.16 -38.06 -20.35
C TYR A 78 -7.58 -39.45 -20.05
N LYS A 79 -8.01 -40.11 -18.97
CA LYS A 79 -7.50 -41.45 -18.61
C LYS A 79 -8.04 -42.55 -19.51
N THR A 80 -9.18 -42.34 -20.19
CA THR A 80 -9.69 -43.29 -21.17
C THR A 80 -8.97 -43.16 -22.52
N SER A 81 -7.96 -42.28 -22.61
CA SER A 81 -7.17 -41.96 -23.81
C SER A 81 -7.95 -41.36 -24.97
N ARG A 82 -9.28 -41.21 -24.83
CA ARG A 82 -10.21 -40.74 -25.87
C ARG A 82 -10.57 -39.25 -25.75
N GLY A 83 -10.17 -38.56 -24.69
CA GLY A 83 -10.43 -37.12 -24.59
C GLY A 83 -9.43 -36.31 -23.79
N TYR A 84 -9.78 -35.05 -23.55
CA TYR A 84 -8.93 -34.04 -22.90
C TYR A 84 -9.47 -33.55 -21.55
N ASN A 85 -10.66 -33.99 -21.14
CA ASN A 85 -11.24 -33.59 -19.85
C ASN A 85 -10.47 -34.23 -18.69
N ILE A 86 -9.89 -33.41 -17.83
CA ILE A 86 -9.13 -33.86 -16.65
C ILE A 86 -10.05 -34.37 -15.54
N ALA A 87 -11.25 -33.79 -15.46
CA ALA A 87 -12.28 -34.10 -14.49
C ALA A 87 -13.48 -34.72 -15.20
N SER A 88 -14.25 -35.54 -14.49
CA SER A 88 -15.52 -36.11 -14.97
C SER A 88 -16.65 -35.08 -15.13
N GLY A 89 -16.37 -33.79 -14.88
CA GLY A 89 -17.33 -32.69 -14.90
C GLY A 89 -17.72 -32.25 -13.49
N GLY A 90 -17.71 -30.94 -13.24
CA GLY A 90 -18.06 -30.34 -11.94
C GLY A 90 -16.90 -29.98 -11.01
N ASP A 91 -15.67 -30.42 -11.25
CA ASP A 91 -14.52 -30.10 -10.40
C ASP A 91 -13.91 -28.70 -10.65
N GLY A 92 -14.47 -27.95 -11.62
CA GLY A 92 -13.99 -26.64 -12.04
C GLY A 92 -14.90 -25.46 -11.65
N GLY A 93 -15.80 -25.66 -10.69
CA GLY A 93 -16.66 -24.61 -10.14
C GLY A 93 -16.46 -24.49 -8.63
N ASN A 94 -16.78 -23.32 -8.07
CA ASN A 94 -16.68 -23.05 -6.64
C ASN A 94 -17.49 -24.09 -5.82
N LEU A 95 -16.84 -25.19 -5.38
CA LEU A 95 -17.45 -26.29 -4.62
C LEU A 95 -18.11 -25.83 -3.31
N ILE A 96 -17.87 -24.59 -2.92
CA ILE A 96 -18.30 -23.95 -1.69
C ILE A 96 -19.65 -23.25 -1.85
N ALA A 97 -20.07 -22.92 -3.08
CA ALA A 97 -21.21 -22.03 -3.36
C ALA A 97 -22.60 -22.60 -2.97
N GLY A 98 -22.68 -23.83 -2.46
CA GLY A 98 -23.91 -24.46 -1.98
C GLY A 98 -23.76 -25.18 -0.63
N TRP A 99 -22.71 -24.88 0.13
CA TRP A 99 -22.54 -25.48 1.46
C TRP A 99 -23.34 -24.73 2.52
N SER A 100 -23.91 -25.48 3.46
CA SER A 100 -24.44 -24.88 4.69
C SER A 100 -23.33 -24.13 5.44
N GLU A 101 -23.71 -23.10 6.17
CA GLU A 101 -22.77 -22.25 6.92
C GLU A 101 -21.93 -23.08 7.91
N GLU A 102 -22.54 -24.08 8.55
CA GLU A 102 -21.85 -25.05 9.41
C GLU A 102 -20.76 -25.85 8.68
N ARG A 103 -21.09 -26.39 7.50
CA ARG A 103 -20.13 -27.17 6.69
C ARG A 103 -18.99 -26.29 6.22
N TYR A 104 -19.29 -25.06 5.83
CA TYR A 104 -18.29 -24.07 5.43
C TYR A 104 -17.35 -23.73 6.59
N ASN A 105 -17.89 -23.42 7.77
CA ASN A 105 -17.11 -23.09 8.96
C ASN A 105 -16.19 -24.25 9.36
N LYS A 106 -16.71 -25.49 9.36
CA LYS A 106 -15.92 -26.70 9.64
C LYS A 106 -14.79 -26.90 8.63
N TYR A 107 -15.02 -26.63 7.35
CA TYR A 107 -13.99 -26.68 6.33
C TYR A 107 -12.90 -25.63 6.53
N ILE A 108 -13.28 -24.39 6.84
CA ILE A 108 -12.33 -23.30 7.12
C ILE A 108 -11.48 -23.64 8.34
N GLU A 109 -12.09 -24.18 9.39
CA GLU A 109 -11.40 -24.63 10.59
C GLU A 109 -10.41 -25.75 10.28
N LEU A 110 -10.82 -26.78 9.55
CA LEU A 110 -9.93 -27.86 9.11
C LEU A 110 -8.75 -27.34 8.26
N LYS A 111 -8.99 -26.37 7.37
CA LYS A 111 -7.92 -25.75 6.59
C LYS A 111 -6.97 -24.94 7.46
N ARG A 112 -7.47 -24.20 8.45
CA ARG A 112 -6.62 -23.50 9.43
C ARG A 112 -5.75 -24.49 10.19
N ILE A 113 -6.33 -25.56 10.71
CA ILE A 113 -5.59 -26.61 11.44
C ILE A 113 -4.52 -27.24 10.56
N ASN A 114 -4.87 -27.62 9.32
CA ASN A 114 -3.94 -28.30 8.42
C ASN A 114 -2.85 -27.38 7.85
N ASN A 115 -3.09 -26.07 7.79
CA ASN A 115 -2.10 -25.11 7.31
C ASN A 115 -1.22 -24.54 8.44
N THR A 116 -1.40 -24.97 9.68
CA THR A 116 -0.66 -24.45 10.84
C THR A 116 0.08 -25.58 11.56
N GLY A 117 1.23 -25.25 12.13
CA GLY A 117 2.02 -26.22 12.91
C GLY A 117 2.46 -27.43 12.08
N GLU A 118 2.74 -28.53 12.76
CA GLU A 118 3.27 -29.79 12.19
C GLU A 118 2.41 -30.41 11.09
N LYS A 119 1.12 -30.05 11.02
CA LYS A 119 0.21 -30.54 9.99
C LYS A 119 0.41 -29.87 8.64
N ASN A 120 1.06 -28.70 8.61
CA ASN A 120 1.40 -28.03 7.36
C ASN A 120 2.51 -28.83 6.66
N PRO A 121 2.33 -29.26 5.39
CA PRO A 121 3.36 -29.95 4.63
C PRO A 121 4.70 -29.18 4.51
N ASN A 122 4.66 -27.87 4.72
CA ASN A 122 5.82 -26.99 4.72
C ASN A 122 6.32 -26.62 6.13
N TYR A 123 5.78 -27.23 7.19
CA TYR A 123 6.27 -27.04 8.56
C TYR A 123 7.70 -27.56 8.71
N GLY A 124 8.52 -26.85 9.49
CA GLY A 124 9.93 -27.20 9.70
C GLY A 124 10.86 -26.93 8.50
N ASN A 125 10.35 -26.59 7.32
CA ASN A 125 11.19 -26.27 6.15
C ASN A 125 11.71 -24.82 6.15
N GLY A 126 11.36 -24.00 7.15
CA GLY A 126 11.71 -22.58 7.22
C GLY A 126 13.19 -22.29 7.01
N GLU A 127 14.09 -23.04 7.66
CA GLU A 127 15.54 -22.88 7.49
C GLU A 127 16.03 -23.28 6.09
N LYS A 128 15.46 -24.35 5.51
CA LYS A 128 15.82 -24.85 4.18
C LYS A 128 15.50 -23.85 3.07
N ILE A 129 14.46 -23.03 3.26
CA ILE A 129 14.03 -21.99 2.31
C ILE A 129 14.37 -20.57 2.77
N SER A 130 15.18 -20.43 3.82
CA SER A 130 15.57 -19.13 4.37
C SER A 130 16.65 -18.42 3.51
N GLY A 131 16.72 -17.10 3.65
CA GLY A 131 17.75 -16.29 2.99
C GLY A 131 17.76 -16.45 1.47
N ASP A 132 18.95 -16.71 0.92
CA ASP A 132 19.17 -16.85 -0.53
C ASP A 132 18.65 -18.17 -1.11
N LYS A 133 18.34 -19.17 -0.25
CA LYS A 133 17.71 -20.42 -0.68
C LYS A 133 16.23 -20.24 -1.05
N ASN A 134 15.63 -19.10 -0.66
CA ASN A 134 14.27 -18.76 -1.03
C ASN A 134 14.14 -18.63 -2.56
N PRO A 135 13.28 -19.40 -3.24
CA PRO A 135 13.09 -19.29 -4.69
C PRO A 135 12.75 -17.88 -5.18
N SER A 136 12.06 -17.08 -4.36
CA SER A 136 11.71 -15.68 -4.67
C SER A 136 12.89 -14.72 -4.62
N LYS A 137 14.02 -15.13 -4.02
CA LYS A 137 15.26 -14.33 -3.95
C LYS A 137 16.16 -14.56 -5.17
N ARG A 138 15.91 -15.60 -5.98
CA ARG A 138 16.62 -15.83 -7.24
C ARG A 138 16.54 -14.59 -8.14
N LYS A 139 17.67 -14.22 -8.74
CA LYS A 139 17.82 -12.94 -9.46
C LYS A 139 16.80 -12.78 -10.60
N ASP A 140 16.60 -13.84 -11.36
CA ASP A 140 15.65 -13.92 -12.48
C ASP A 140 14.19 -13.76 -12.00
N VAL A 141 13.81 -14.49 -10.95
CA VAL A 141 12.47 -14.40 -10.33
C VAL A 141 12.22 -13.00 -9.79
N ARG A 142 13.19 -12.44 -9.08
CA ARG A 142 13.11 -11.08 -8.51
C ARG A 142 12.98 -10.01 -9.60
N LYS A 143 13.69 -10.17 -10.73
CA LYS A 143 13.59 -9.28 -11.89
C LYS A 143 12.19 -9.34 -12.50
N LYS A 144 11.64 -10.55 -12.71
CA LYS A 144 10.26 -10.73 -13.20
C LYS A 144 9.22 -10.10 -12.27
N LEU A 145 9.31 -10.38 -10.96
CA LEU A 145 8.41 -9.78 -9.97
C LEU A 145 8.48 -8.26 -9.95
N LYS A 146 9.70 -7.70 -10.07
CA LYS A 146 9.89 -6.24 -10.10
C LYS A 146 9.14 -5.61 -11.28
N VAL A 147 9.19 -6.22 -12.46
CA VAL A 147 8.49 -5.72 -13.65
C VAL A 147 6.97 -5.82 -13.46
N LEU A 148 6.49 -6.98 -13.04
CA LEU A 148 5.05 -7.26 -12.84
C LEU A 148 4.42 -6.34 -11.78
N LEU A 149 5.15 -6.00 -10.72
CA LEU A 149 4.63 -5.20 -9.60
C LEU A 149 4.98 -3.71 -9.70
N SER A 150 5.44 -3.24 -10.87
CA SER A 150 5.82 -1.84 -11.08
C SER A 150 4.96 -1.14 -12.12
N GLY A 151 4.76 0.17 -11.92
CA GLY A 151 4.03 1.01 -12.86
C GLY A 151 2.66 0.44 -13.20
N VAL A 152 2.27 0.56 -14.46
CA VAL A 152 0.96 0.12 -15.00
C VAL A 152 0.68 -1.37 -14.83
N ASN A 153 1.71 -2.21 -14.70
CA ASN A 153 1.54 -3.65 -14.53
C ASN A 153 1.09 -4.02 -13.11
N ASN A 154 1.34 -3.13 -12.13
CA ASN A 154 0.90 -3.39 -10.78
C ASN A 154 -0.63 -3.34 -10.72
N PRO A 155 -1.32 -4.38 -10.21
CA PRO A 155 -2.78 -4.39 -10.08
C PRO A 155 -3.36 -3.21 -9.29
N MET A 156 -2.54 -2.59 -8.44
CA MET A 156 -2.87 -1.42 -7.63
C MET A 156 -2.53 -0.08 -8.29
N TYR A 157 -1.93 -0.08 -9.48
CA TYR A 157 -1.64 1.13 -10.22
C TYR A 157 -2.93 1.87 -10.58
N GLY A 158 -2.94 3.19 -10.37
CA GLY A 158 -4.11 4.04 -10.63
C GLY A 158 -5.26 3.88 -9.63
N ARG A 159 -5.31 2.84 -8.80
CA ARG A 159 -6.34 2.63 -7.77
C ARG A 159 -6.12 3.55 -6.58
N ARG A 160 -6.66 4.76 -6.65
CA ARG A 160 -6.62 5.76 -5.57
C ARG A 160 -7.98 5.87 -4.88
N ARG A 161 -7.94 6.25 -3.60
CA ARG A 161 -9.13 6.50 -2.78
C ARG A 161 -10.12 5.34 -2.87
N ASP A 162 -11.36 5.61 -3.25
CA ASP A 162 -12.49 4.70 -3.41
C ASP A 162 -12.20 3.47 -4.29
N LEU A 163 -11.28 3.57 -5.26
CA LEU A 163 -10.87 2.43 -6.08
C LEU A 163 -9.95 1.45 -5.34
N HIS A 164 -9.42 1.82 -4.17
CA HIS A 164 -8.57 0.96 -3.36
C HIS A 164 -9.44 0.01 -2.52
N PRO A 165 -9.23 -1.32 -2.54
CA PRO A 165 -10.08 -2.30 -1.84
C PRO A 165 -10.21 -2.12 -0.32
N LEU A 166 -9.24 -1.42 0.28
CA LEU A 166 -9.21 -1.11 1.71
C LEU A 166 -9.64 0.33 2.03
N TYR A 167 -10.10 1.11 1.06
CA TYR A 167 -10.56 2.47 1.33
C TYR A 167 -11.79 2.46 2.24
N GLY A 168 -11.79 3.32 3.25
CA GLY A 168 -12.84 3.40 4.26
C GLY A 168 -12.83 2.29 5.31
N LYS A 169 -12.05 1.21 5.12
CA LYS A 169 -11.91 0.16 6.13
C LYS A 169 -11.04 0.64 7.29
N ARG A 170 -11.55 0.53 8.51
CA ARG A 170 -10.83 0.85 9.75
C ARG A 170 -10.62 -0.41 10.56
N HIS A 171 -9.46 -0.53 11.20
CA HIS A 171 -9.24 -1.56 12.20
C HIS A 171 -10.14 -1.33 13.42
N SER A 172 -10.51 -2.41 14.11
CA SER A 172 -11.21 -2.29 15.40
C SER A 172 -10.32 -1.61 16.43
N GLU A 173 -10.91 -0.96 17.43
CA GLU A 173 -10.17 -0.33 18.53
C GLU A 173 -9.23 -1.33 19.23
N GLU A 174 -9.71 -2.54 19.48
CA GLU A 174 -8.90 -3.63 20.04
C GLU A 174 -7.66 -3.94 19.18
N THR A 175 -7.83 -4.00 17.85
CA THR A 175 -6.71 -4.25 16.93
C THR A 175 -5.73 -3.07 16.92
N ILE A 176 -6.24 -1.84 16.97
CA ILE A 176 -5.42 -0.63 17.04
C ILE A 176 -4.58 -0.64 18.31
N ASN A 177 -5.18 -1.00 19.45
CA ASN A 177 -4.49 -1.07 20.74
C ASN A 177 -3.37 -2.13 20.71
N LYS A 178 -3.66 -3.33 20.20
CA LYS A 178 -2.65 -4.40 20.03
C LYS A 178 -1.47 -3.97 19.18
N ILE A 179 -1.73 -3.29 18.05
CA ILE A 179 -0.66 -2.77 17.18
C ILE A 179 0.13 -1.67 17.90
N SER A 180 -0.56 -0.79 18.63
CA SER A 180 0.07 0.30 19.40
C SER A 180 1.01 -0.24 20.47
N GLU A 181 0.56 -1.20 21.27
CA GLU A 181 1.37 -1.85 22.31
C GLU A 181 2.60 -2.52 21.72
N ALA A 182 2.42 -3.32 20.66
CA ALA A 182 3.50 -4.05 19.99
C ALA A 182 4.57 -3.14 19.35
N LEU A 183 4.24 -1.89 19.02
CA LEU A 183 5.15 -0.94 18.37
C LEU A 183 5.49 0.26 19.27
N SER A 184 5.21 0.17 20.57
CA SER A 184 5.52 1.20 21.55
C SER A 184 6.89 1.01 22.21
N GLY A 185 7.53 2.12 22.57
CA GLY A 185 8.82 2.11 23.29
C GLY A 185 9.87 1.25 22.59
N GLU A 186 10.60 0.45 23.37
CA GLU A 186 11.69 -0.42 22.93
C GLU A 186 11.25 -1.52 21.96
N ASN A 187 9.96 -1.90 21.94
CA ASN A 187 9.44 -2.89 21.00
C ASN A 187 9.42 -2.35 19.56
N ASN A 188 9.43 -1.01 19.39
CA ASN A 188 9.55 -0.42 18.07
C ASN A 188 10.94 -0.71 17.48
N PRO A 189 11.05 -1.34 16.29
CA PRO A 189 12.35 -1.63 15.68
C PRO A 189 13.22 -0.39 15.42
N ASN A 190 12.63 0.81 15.43
CA ASN A 190 13.31 2.09 15.26
C ASN A 190 13.47 2.88 16.57
N TYR A 191 13.12 2.31 17.73
CA TYR A 191 13.33 2.97 19.02
C TYR A 191 14.82 3.27 19.25
N GLY A 192 15.12 4.49 19.69
CA GLY A 192 16.50 4.95 19.91
C GLY A 192 17.35 5.13 18.64
N LYS A 193 16.85 4.78 17.44
CA LYS A 193 17.60 4.93 16.19
C LYS A 193 17.42 6.33 15.62
N HIS A 194 18.52 6.95 15.23
CA HIS A 194 18.53 8.25 14.57
C HIS A 194 18.99 8.13 13.12
N HIS A 195 18.36 8.89 12.22
CA HIS A 195 18.84 9.00 10.84
C HIS A 195 20.25 9.62 10.81
N SER A 196 21.08 9.14 9.87
CA SER A 196 22.37 9.76 9.59
C SER A 196 22.20 11.20 9.08
N GLU A 197 23.23 12.04 9.28
CA GLU A 197 23.21 13.42 8.79
C GLU A 197 23.01 13.50 7.28
N GLU A 198 23.62 12.58 6.51
CA GLU A 198 23.41 12.47 5.07
C GLU A 198 21.93 12.21 4.72
N THR A 199 21.27 11.32 5.45
CA THR A 199 19.85 11.00 5.25
C THR A 199 18.97 12.20 5.61
N LYS A 200 19.27 12.88 6.72
CA LYS A 200 18.57 14.13 7.10
C LYS A 200 18.70 15.19 6.01
N ARG A 201 19.88 15.31 5.38
CA ARG A 201 20.12 16.24 4.28
C ARG A 201 19.25 15.91 3.06
N LYS A 202 19.23 14.65 2.62
CA LYS A 202 18.40 14.20 1.48
C LYS A 202 16.90 14.46 1.70
N ILE A 203 16.40 14.21 2.92
CA ILE A 203 15.02 14.50 3.29
C ILE A 203 14.74 16.01 3.23
N SER A 204 15.67 16.84 3.73
CA SER A 204 15.55 18.30 3.70
C SER A 204 15.52 18.84 2.27
N GLU A 205 16.45 18.40 1.42
CA GLU A 205 16.53 18.77 0.00
C GLU A 205 15.27 18.38 -0.75
N GLY A 206 14.78 17.15 -0.59
CA GLY A 206 13.56 16.67 -1.26
C GLY A 206 12.26 17.36 -0.81
N ASN A 207 12.28 18.08 0.32
CA ASN A 207 11.15 18.87 0.81
C ASN A 207 11.28 20.36 0.51
N LYS A 208 12.45 20.81 0.05
CA LYS A 208 12.71 22.21 -0.29
C LYS A 208 11.77 22.64 -1.43
N GLY A 209 11.06 23.76 -1.23
CA GLY A 209 10.15 24.32 -2.23
C GLY A 209 8.75 23.71 -2.29
N LYS A 210 8.45 22.63 -1.55
CA LYS A 210 7.09 22.09 -1.48
C LYS A 210 6.17 23.02 -0.68
N VAL A 211 5.16 23.58 -1.34
CA VAL A 211 4.12 24.41 -0.70
C VAL A 211 2.96 23.52 -0.26
N VAL A 212 2.62 23.58 1.02
CA VAL A 212 1.45 22.87 1.55
C VAL A 212 0.18 23.63 1.16
N SER A 213 -0.80 22.91 0.60
CA SER A 213 -2.11 23.46 0.22
C SER A 213 -2.85 24.06 1.41
N GLU A 214 -3.71 25.04 1.16
CA GLU A 214 -4.46 25.73 2.22
C GLU A 214 -5.36 24.78 3.00
N GLU A 215 -6.03 23.84 2.32
CA GLU A 215 -6.85 22.82 2.95
C GLU A 215 -6.02 21.95 3.91
N THR A 216 -4.84 21.50 3.49
CA THR A 216 -3.95 20.68 4.31
C THR A 216 -3.41 21.50 5.50
N ARG A 217 -3.09 22.77 5.27
CA ARG A 217 -2.67 23.70 6.33
C ARG A 217 -3.77 23.92 7.37
N ARG A 218 -5.04 23.99 6.95
CA ARG A 218 -6.19 24.11 7.83
C ARG A 218 -6.36 22.88 8.71
N LYS A 219 -6.36 21.67 8.13
CA LYS A 219 -6.44 20.40 8.87
C LYS A 219 -5.32 20.26 9.91
N MET A 220 -4.08 20.55 9.52
CA MET A 220 -2.94 20.56 10.47
C MET A 220 -3.13 21.58 11.60
N SER A 221 -3.78 22.72 11.35
CA SER A 221 -4.05 23.71 12.39
C SER A 221 -5.17 23.26 13.33
N GLU A 222 -6.21 22.60 12.82
CA GLU A 222 -7.33 22.09 13.61
C GLU A 222 -6.86 20.98 14.56
N SER A 223 -6.07 20.01 14.09
CA SER A 223 -5.49 18.95 14.93
C SER A 223 -4.53 19.47 16.00
N LYS A 224 -3.92 20.65 15.83
CA LYS A 224 -3.10 21.27 16.88
C LYS A 224 -3.92 21.94 17.97
N LYS A 225 -5.19 22.27 17.70
CA LYS A 225 -6.08 22.85 18.71
C LYS A 225 -6.53 21.80 19.73
N SER A 226 -6.49 20.51 19.42
CA SER A 226 -6.83 19.42 20.36
C SER A 226 -5.71 19.04 21.34
N LEU A 227 -4.56 19.76 21.34
CA LEU A 227 -3.54 19.60 22.38
C LEU A 227 -4.10 20.01 23.76
N SER A 228 -3.94 19.13 24.75
CA SER A 228 -4.33 19.38 26.15
C SER A 228 -3.64 20.63 26.70
N VAL A 229 -4.28 21.28 27.69
CA VAL A 229 -3.71 22.46 28.37
C VAL A 229 -2.32 22.15 28.93
N GLU A 230 -2.16 20.95 29.51
CA GLU A 230 -0.89 20.48 30.07
C GLU A 230 0.19 20.30 29.00
N ALA A 231 -0.15 19.68 27.86
CA ALA A 231 0.81 19.54 26.75
C ALA A 231 1.28 20.92 26.23
N ARG A 232 0.38 21.92 26.17
CA ARG A 232 0.74 23.29 25.78
C ARG A 232 1.68 23.94 26.80
N LYS A 233 1.46 23.70 28.10
CA LYS A 233 2.31 24.21 29.18
C LYS A 233 3.72 23.61 29.08
N ASN A 234 3.82 22.29 28.92
CA ASN A 234 5.10 21.59 28.78
C ASN A 234 5.90 22.05 27.55
N ILE A 235 5.24 22.26 26.40
CA ILE A 235 5.88 22.83 25.21
C ILE A 235 6.40 24.25 25.48
N SER A 236 5.62 25.07 26.19
CA SER A 236 6.01 26.44 26.57
C SER A 236 7.22 26.45 27.50
N GLU A 237 7.24 25.56 28.50
CA GLU A 237 8.35 25.44 29.45
C GLU A 237 9.63 24.93 28.79
N ALA A 238 9.53 23.90 27.93
CA ALA A 238 10.66 23.42 27.15
C ALA A 238 11.26 24.51 26.25
N ALA A 239 10.40 25.33 25.62
CA ALA A 239 10.85 26.45 24.80
C ALA A 239 11.57 27.54 25.63
N LYS A 240 11.15 27.79 26.88
CA LYS A 240 11.80 28.77 27.79
C LYS A 240 13.19 28.33 28.22
N LYS A 241 13.43 27.02 28.31
CA LYS A 241 14.71 26.41 28.73
C LYS A 241 15.74 26.30 27.60
N ARG A 242 15.31 26.35 26.32
CA ARG A 242 16.19 26.16 25.16
C ARG A 242 17.27 27.24 25.05
N ARG A 243 18.53 26.81 25.00
CA ARG A 243 19.73 27.63 24.74
C ARG A 243 20.29 27.30 23.35
N TYR A 244 20.98 28.27 22.75
CA TYR A 244 21.62 28.16 21.44
C TYR A 244 23.07 28.57 21.55
N LYS A 245 23.95 27.85 20.85
CA LYS A 245 25.32 28.28 20.57
C LYS A 245 25.28 29.44 19.58
N LEU A 246 25.73 30.61 20.01
CA LEU A 246 25.71 31.86 19.25
C LEU A 246 27.13 32.42 19.18
N ILE A 247 27.42 33.15 18.11
CA ILE A 247 28.71 33.84 17.94
C ILE A 247 28.51 35.32 18.26
N CYS A 248 29.40 35.88 19.08
CA CYS A 248 29.40 37.30 19.40
C CYS A 248 29.81 38.12 18.17
N GLY A 249 28.97 39.03 17.70
CA GLY A 249 29.28 39.86 16.53
C GLY A 249 30.29 40.99 16.77
N ILE A 250 31.05 40.96 17.86
CA ILE A 250 32.12 41.93 18.17
C ILE A 250 33.43 41.23 18.50
N CYS A 251 33.39 40.22 19.38
CA CYS A 251 34.59 39.49 19.80
C CYS A 251 34.68 38.08 19.20
N GLU A 252 33.72 37.70 18.36
CA GLU A 252 33.66 36.41 17.64
C GLU A 252 33.66 35.16 18.51
N LYS A 253 33.60 35.31 19.84
CA LYS A 253 33.52 34.19 20.78
C LYS A 253 32.15 33.50 20.72
N GLU A 254 32.17 32.17 20.77
CA GLU A 254 30.99 31.35 20.95
C GLU A 254 30.46 31.47 22.38
N PHE A 255 29.14 31.57 22.55
CA PHE A 255 28.48 31.61 23.85
C PHE A 255 27.07 31.02 23.78
N GLU A 256 26.57 30.53 24.91
CA GLU A 256 25.20 30.04 25.01
C GLU A 256 24.20 31.16 25.34
N GLY A 257 23.24 31.37 24.44
CA GLY A 257 22.25 32.44 24.59
C GLY A 257 20.84 32.01 24.25
N LYS A 258 19.87 32.88 24.55
CA LYS A 258 18.49 32.74 24.08
C LYS A 258 18.31 33.57 22.81
N ILE A 259 17.66 33.01 21.79
CA ILE A 259 17.29 33.75 20.59
C ILE A 259 15.96 34.45 20.84
N HIS A 260 15.98 35.78 20.93
CA HIS A 260 14.78 36.63 21.00
C HIS A 260 14.69 37.49 19.75
N ASN A 261 13.74 37.22 18.86
CA ASN A 261 13.47 38.09 17.72
C ASN A 261 12.60 39.27 18.17
N VAL A 262 13.14 40.48 18.06
CA VAL A 262 12.43 41.74 18.29
C VAL A 262 12.41 42.49 16.98
N THR A 263 11.23 42.67 16.39
CA THR A 263 11.07 43.47 15.16
C THR A 263 10.51 44.84 15.55
N LYS A 264 11.17 45.93 15.13
CA LYS A 264 10.67 47.30 15.27
C LYS A 264 9.87 47.68 14.03
N CYS A 265 8.73 48.35 14.22
CA CYS A 265 8.00 48.96 13.12
C CYS A 265 8.80 50.17 12.57
N PRO A 266 8.98 50.32 11.25
CA PRO A 266 9.69 51.47 10.67
C PRO A 266 9.00 52.80 10.97
N GLU A 267 7.67 52.81 10.99
CA GLU A 267 6.88 54.03 11.17
C GLU A 267 6.79 54.45 12.63
N CYS A 268 6.31 53.58 13.52
CA CYS A 268 6.09 53.97 14.91
C CYS A 268 7.25 53.63 15.86
N ARG A 269 8.31 52.98 15.36
CA ARG A 269 9.51 52.53 16.12
C ARG A 269 9.26 51.64 17.34
N LEU A 270 8.00 51.26 17.60
CA LEU A 270 7.62 50.45 18.75
C LEU A 270 8.04 48.98 18.57
N ILE A 271 8.46 48.40 19.68
CA ILE A 271 8.85 47.00 19.80
C ILE A 271 7.58 46.14 19.79
N LYS A 272 7.49 45.17 18.87
CA LYS A 272 6.58 44.04 19.05
C LYS A 272 7.27 42.90 19.77
N PRO A 273 6.93 42.61 21.05
CA PRO A 273 7.31 41.36 21.65
C PRO A 273 6.17 40.37 21.42
N LYS A 274 6.17 39.61 20.31
CA LYS A 274 5.50 38.29 20.35
C LYS A 274 6.32 37.26 19.58
N SER A 275 6.77 36.32 20.40
CA SER A 275 7.34 35.03 20.08
C SER A 275 6.60 34.31 18.97
N LYS A 276 7.38 33.81 18.00
CA LYS A 276 7.46 32.39 17.62
C LYS A 276 8.73 32.26 16.77
N PHE A 277 9.56 31.30 17.12
CA PHE A 277 10.80 30.93 16.46
C PHE A 277 10.76 31.14 14.94
N LYS A 278 11.68 31.94 14.40
CA LYS A 278 11.94 32.02 12.96
C LYS A 278 13.45 32.12 12.75
N MET A 279 13.93 31.31 11.79
CA MET A 279 15.34 31.14 11.47
C MET A 279 15.98 32.47 11.01
N PRO A 280 17.29 32.66 11.25
CA PRO A 280 18.01 33.81 10.72
C PRO A 280 17.94 33.87 9.18
N ASN A 281 17.98 35.08 8.61
CA ASN A 281 18.02 35.38 7.17
C ASN A 281 16.73 35.07 6.37
N ARG A 282 15.56 35.40 6.92
CA ARG A 282 14.31 35.49 6.13
C ARG A 282 13.66 36.85 6.29
N GLU A 283 13.18 37.39 5.17
CA GLU A 283 12.26 38.52 5.15
C GLU A 283 10.85 38.04 5.51
N TYR A 284 10.12 38.83 6.29
CA TYR A 284 8.77 38.47 6.71
C TYR A 284 7.85 39.68 6.77
N HIS A 285 6.68 39.56 6.15
CA HIS A 285 5.62 40.58 6.24
C HIS A 285 5.08 40.66 7.68
N CYS A 286 5.13 41.86 8.24
CA CYS A 286 4.64 42.22 9.56
C CYS A 286 3.58 43.30 9.42
N LYS A 287 2.43 43.11 10.07
CA LYS A 287 1.47 44.20 10.30
C LYS A 287 1.73 44.82 11.65
N CYS A 288 1.79 46.14 11.82
CA CYS A 288 1.96 46.80 13.12
C CYS A 288 0.66 46.72 13.93
N LYS A 289 0.75 46.51 15.26
CA LYS A 289 -0.43 46.44 16.14
C LYS A 289 -0.81 47.81 16.69
N THR A 290 0.12 48.76 16.64
CA THR A 290 -0.09 50.10 17.16
C THR A 290 -0.54 51.05 16.06
N CYS A 291 0.16 51.07 14.92
CA CYS A 291 -0.19 51.95 13.80
C CYS A 291 -0.79 51.22 12.59
N GLY A 292 -0.99 49.90 12.66
CA GLY A 292 -1.67 49.15 11.60
C GLY A 292 -0.87 48.91 10.31
N SER A 293 0.32 49.50 10.15
CA SER A 293 1.08 49.43 8.90
C SER A 293 1.73 48.09 8.58
N ASP A 294 1.75 47.76 7.30
CA ASP A 294 2.39 46.56 6.76
C ASP A 294 3.84 46.88 6.36
N PHE A 295 4.79 46.09 6.86
CA PHE A 295 6.21 46.27 6.59
C PHE A 295 6.97 44.94 6.55
N ILE A 296 8.12 44.92 5.86
CA ILE A 296 9.00 43.75 5.80
C ILE A 296 9.99 43.81 6.97
N GLY A 297 9.89 42.84 7.88
CA GLY A 297 10.85 42.65 8.96
C GLY A 297 12.02 41.79 8.49
N ARG A 298 13.25 42.20 8.85
CA ARG A 298 14.48 41.41 8.69
C ARG A 298 15.04 41.04 10.08
N SER A 299 15.51 39.81 10.25
CA SER A 299 16.20 39.38 11.48
C SER A 299 17.64 39.90 11.48
N SER A 300 17.84 41.21 11.60
CA SER A 300 19.18 41.83 11.54
C SER A 300 19.70 42.18 12.92
N ARG A 301 20.02 41.17 13.75
CA ARG A 301 20.73 41.45 15.01
C ARG A 301 21.92 40.52 15.22
N SER A 302 23.10 41.13 15.28
CA SER A 302 24.30 40.56 15.88
C SER A 302 24.04 40.22 17.35
N PHE A 303 24.49 39.06 17.79
CA PHE A 303 24.40 38.62 19.19
C PHE A 303 25.65 39.06 19.95
N TYR A 304 25.55 39.31 21.26
CA TYR A 304 26.68 39.78 22.08
C TYR A 304 26.82 38.92 23.33
N CYS A 305 28.04 38.47 23.64
CA CYS A 305 28.31 37.59 24.78
C CYS A 305 28.30 38.30 26.15
N SER A 306 28.31 39.63 26.17
CA SER A 306 28.31 40.43 27.41
C SER A 306 27.79 41.85 27.17
N ASP A 307 27.37 42.53 28.24
CA ASP A 307 27.02 43.96 28.19
C ASP A 307 28.21 44.84 27.79
N LYS A 308 29.43 44.43 28.13
CA LYS A 308 30.67 45.10 27.65
C LYS A 308 30.76 45.06 26.13
N CYS A 309 30.48 43.92 25.50
CA CYS A 309 30.43 43.84 24.04
C CYS A 309 29.27 44.66 23.49
N ARG A 310 28.08 44.58 24.10
CA ARG A 310 26.90 45.34 23.65
C ARG A 310 27.11 46.86 23.66
N LYS A 311 27.87 47.41 24.63
CA LYS A 311 28.20 48.83 24.75
C LYS A 311 29.27 49.32 23.74
N ARG A 312 29.97 48.41 23.06
CA ARG A 312 30.97 48.72 22.01
C ARG A 312 30.35 48.85 20.60
N LYS A 313 29.02 48.73 20.49
CA LYS A 313 28.26 48.80 19.23
C LYS A 313 27.60 50.16 19.08
#